data_AF-A0A849Q559-F1
#
_entry.id   AF-A0A849Q559-F1
#
_cell.length_a   1.000
_cell.length_b   1.000
_cell.length_c   1.000
_cell.angle_alpha   90.00
_cell.angle_beta   90.00
_cell.angle_gamma   90.00
#
_symmetry.space_group_name_H-M   'P 1'
#
loop_
_entity.id
_entity.type
_entity.pdbx_description
1 polymer ?
#
loop_
_entity_poly.entity_id
_entity_poly.type
_entity_poly.pdbx_seq_one_letter_code
_entity_poly.pdbx_strand_id
1 'polypeptide(L)'
;MSDPNERIRDQMMTIQSLNQKIDVLQAQLGGSQRRAHQLEEQLAQLEQVITQKDGEIQALGSDVQRYSGALDSMGHEVQSLRAEQTQQHTIAVPVRDDQGLGEQLVAAQQVIQKQKENLTALSQAATAVLNSDDNALEDLQRVLLEAGDQRFRVLNLVLTKRSVRTEEIASILVVDVSKAMEIADALQADGEVEIRDGNTIIPARKYREVKVPVEEWKNLDPLAIFDSLEGIIGKTEEGEGIVSAIEAAVDVLEQKMSRGGTLVFEMRRTADSWKKKEGNVQELQYKIREWKARAQSLS
;
A
#
# COMPACT_ATOMS: atom_id res chain seq x y z
N MET A 1 -60.96 49.78 7.69
CA MET A 1 -61.15 48.81 6.60
C MET A 1 -59.95 48.95 5.69
N SER A 2 -59.10 47.93 5.58
CA SER A 2 -57.91 47.99 4.70
C SER A 2 -58.34 48.19 3.25
N ASP A 3 -57.65 49.10 2.56
CA ASP A 3 -57.93 49.45 1.16
C ASP A 3 -57.81 48.19 0.29
N PRO A 4 -58.82 47.84 -0.54
CA PRO A 4 -58.74 46.70 -1.46
C PRO A 4 -57.48 46.73 -2.34
N ASN A 5 -56.95 47.90 -2.68
CA ASN A 5 -55.69 48.01 -3.43
C ASN A 5 -54.45 47.54 -2.65
N GLU A 6 -54.45 47.70 -1.33
CA GLU A 6 -53.34 47.27 -0.47
C GLU A 6 -53.30 45.74 -0.36
N ARG A 7 -54.48 45.12 -0.19
CA ARG A 7 -54.63 43.65 -0.24
C ARG A 7 -54.21 43.05 -1.58
N ILE A 8 -54.52 43.71 -2.69
CA ILE A 8 -54.11 43.27 -4.03
C ILE A 8 -52.57 43.30 -4.17
N ARG A 9 -51.91 44.34 -3.65
CA ARG A 9 -50.44 44.42 -3.65
C ARG A 9 -49.80 43.33 -2.81
N ASP A 10 -50.32 43.09 -1.61
CA ASP A 10 -49.80 42.04 -0.72
C ASP A 10 -49.95 40.64 -1.35
N GLN A 11 -51.11 40.38 -1.97
CA GLN A 11 -51.34 39.14 -2.72
C GLN A 11 -50.39 39.03 -3.91
N MET A 12 -50.14 40.12 -4.65
CA MET A 12 -49.22 40.11 -5.79
C MET A 12 -47.77 39.84 -5.36
N MET A 13 -47.32 40.43 -4.25
CA MET A 13 -46.00 40.17 -3.67
C MET A 13 -45.88 38.72 -3.19
N THR A 14 -46.93 38.17 -2.58
CA THR A 14 -46.98 36.78 -2.14
C THR A 14 -46.91 35.81 -3.33
N ILE A 15 -47.65 36.10 -4.42
CA ILE A 15 -47.60 35.31 -5.65
C ILE A 15 -46.19 35.33 -6.27
N GLN A 16 -45.54 36.50 -6.32
CA GLN A 16 -44.16 36.59 -6.82
C GLN A 16 -43.18 35.77 -5.98
N SER A 17 -43.27 35.82 -4.65
CA SER A 17 -42.43 35.03 -3.76
C SER A 17 -42.67 33.52 -3.92
N LEU A 18 -43.92 33.10 -4.09
CA LEU A 18 -44.26 31.70 -4.34
C LEU A 18 -43.73 31.22 -5.69
N ASN A 19 -43.82 32.03 -6.74
CA ASN A 19 -43.26 31.69 -8.05
C ASN A 19 -41.74 31.54 -7.99
N GLN A 20 -41.03 32.44 -7.30
CA GLN A 20 -39.58 32.30 -7.08
C GLN A 20 -39.23 30.99 -6.35
N LYS A 21 -40.02 30.60 -5.33
CA LYS A 21 -39.82 29.32 -4.65
C LYS A 21 -40.07 28.12 -5.56
N ILE A 22 -41.08 28.19 -6.42
CA ILE A 22 -41.38 27.14 -7.41
C ILE A 22 -40.19 26.97 -8.36
N ASP A 23 -39.63 28.06 -8.89
CA ASP A 23 -38.48 28.02 -9.81
C ASP A 23 -37.25 27.37 -9.14
N VAL A 24 -36.96 27.73 -7.89
CA VAL A 24 -35.86 27.13 -7.11
C VAL A 24 -36.09 25.64 -6.89
N LEU A 25 -37.31 25.23 -6.51
CA LEU A 25 -37.64 23.82 -6.29
C LEU A 25 -37.58 23.02 -7.60
N GLN A 26 -38.00 23.59 -8.72
CA GLN A 26 -37.88 22.94 -10.04
C GLN A 26 -36.42 22.75 -10.45
N ALA A 27 -35.56 23.75 -10.22
CA ALA A 27 -34.13 23.64 -10.47
C ALA A 27 -33.47 22.56 -9.58
N GLN A 28 -33.83 22.50 -8.29
CA GLN A 28 -33.36 21.48 -7.37
C GLN A 28 -33.84 20.08 -7.78
N LEU A 29 -35.11 19.93 -8.17
CA LEU A 29 -35.67 18.67 -8.65
C LEU A 29 -34.94 18.17 -9.91
N GLY A 30 -34.70 19.05 -10.88
CA GLY A 30 -33.94 18.71 -12.09
C GLY A 30 -32.47 18.39 -11.81
N GLY A 31 -31.86 18.99 -10.78
CA GLY A 31 -30.55 18.60 -10.29
C GLY A 31 -30.55 17.24 -9.59
N SER A 32 -31.61 16.93 -8.83
CA SER A 32 -31.77 15.65 -8.15
C SER A 32 -31.99 14.50 -9.13
N GLN A 33 -32.84 14.69 -10.15
CA GLN A 33 -33.10 13.70 -11.20
C GLN A 33 -31.84 13.36 -12.00
N ARG A 34 -31.03 14.36 -12.34
CA ARG A 34 -29.73 14.12 -13.01
C ARG A 34 -28.77 13.29 -12.17
N ARG A 35 -28.69 13.57 -10.85
CA ARG A 35 -27.87 12.77 -9.93
C ARG A 35 -28.41 11.34 -9.78
N ALA A 36 -29.73 11.16 -9.74
CA ALA A 36 -30.33 9.83 -9.70
C ALA A 36 -29.96 9.00 -10.93
N HIS A 37 -30.05 9.58 -12.14
CA HIS A 37 -29.64 8.89 -13.36
C HIS A 37 -28.14 8.57 -13.41
N GLN A 38 -27.27 9.48 -12.95
CA GLN A 38 -25.84 9.19 -12.86
C GLN A 38 -25.54 8.03 -11.91
N LEU A 39 -26.25 7.95 -10.78
CA LEU A 39 -26.11 6.85 -9.83
C LEU A 39 -26.66 5.54 -10.40
N GLU A 40 -27.77 5.57 -11.14
CA GLU A 40 -28.32 4.41 -11.84
C GLU A 40 -27.32 3.85 -12.87
N GLU A 41 -26.69 4.71 -13.66
CA GLU A 41 -25.65 4.31 -14.61
C GLU A 41 -24.43 3.68 -13.90
N GLN A 42 -24.00 4.27 -12.78
CA GLN A 42 -22.90 3.72 -11.98
C GLN A 42 -23.26 2.37 -11.35
N LEU A 43 -24.49 2.20 -10.86
CA LEU A 43 -24.96 0.93 -10.32
C LEU A 43 -24.97 -0.15 -11.40
N ALA A 44 -25.47 0.15 -12.60
CA ALA A 44 -25.46 -0.80 -13.71
C ALA A 44 -24.04 -1.24 -14.10
N GLN A 45 -23.08 -0.31 -14.10
CA GLN A 45 -21.67 -0.64 -14.35
C GLN A 45 -21.08 -1.53 -13.26
N LEU A 46 -21.38 -1.24 -11.98
CA LEU A 46 -20.91 -2.05 -10.87
C LEU A 46 -21.50 -3.47 -10.90
N GLU A 47 -22.79 -3.61 -11.20
CA GLU A 47 -23.45 -4.91 -11.36
C GLU A 47 -22.81 -5.74 -12.50
N GLN A 48 -22.45 -5.08 -13.60
CA GLN A 48 -21.73 -5.74 -14.70
C GLN A 48 -20.33 -6.22 -14.27
N VAL A 49 -19.61 -5.42 -13.49
CA VAL A 49 -18.28 -5.83 -12.98
C VAL A 49 -18.40 -6.99 -12.00
N ILE A 50 -19.39 -6.97 -11.11
CA ILE A 50 -19.65 -8.05 -10.16
C ILE A 50 -19.93 -9.36 -10.91
N THR A 51 -20.84 -9.33 -11.88
CA THR A 51 -21.18 -10.53 -12.67
C THR A 51 -19.98 -11.08 -13.46
N GLN A 52 -19.11 -10.21 -13.98
CA GLN A 52 -17.86 -10.64 -14.62
C GLN A 52 -16.91 -11.31 -13.60
N LYS A 53 -16.74 -10.71 -12.42
CA LYS A 53 -15.86 -11.23 -11.37
C LYS A 53 -16.36 -12.55 -10.80
N ASP A 54 -17.66 -12.72 -10.62
CA ASP A 54 -18.26 -13.98 -10.19
C ASP A 54 -17.99 -15.11 -11.21
N GLY A 55 -18.02 -14.80 -12.51
CA GLY A 55 -17.63 -15.73 -13.56
C GLY A 55 -16.16 -16.15 -13.48
N GLU A 56 -15.26 -15.20 -13.24
CA GLU A 56 -13.83 -15.47 -13.02
C GLU A 56 -13.60 -16.35 -11.78
N ILE A 57 -14.30 -16.09 -10.69
CA ILE A 57 -14.23 -16.88 -9.45
C ILE A 57 -14.69 -18.32 -9.69
N GLN A 58 -15.80 -18.52 -10.42
CA GLN A 58 -16.28 -19.86 -10.76
C GLN A 58 -15.28 -20.63 -11.62
N ALA A 59 -14.67 -19.97 -12.61
CA ALA A 59 -13.64 -20.58 -13.46
C ALA A 59 -12.43 -21.02 -12.63
N LEU A 60 -11.91 -20.12 -11.78
CA LEU A 60 -10.80 -20.42 -10.88
C LEU A 60 -11.14 -21.56 -9.91
N GLY A 61 -12.36 -21.57 -9.35
CA GLY A 61 -12.82 -22.66 -8.48
C GLY A 61 -12.83 -24.02 -9.20
N SER A 62 -13.23 -24.04 -10.48
CA SER A 62 -13.19 -25.26 -11.29
C SER A 62 -11.76 -25.74 -11.56
N ASP A 63 -10.82 -24.82 -11.79
CA ASP A 63 -9.41 -25.15 -11.98
C ASP A 63 -8.79 -25.70 -10.69
N VAL A 64 -9.10 -25.11 -9.54
CA VAL A 64 -8.68 -25.63 -8.23
C VAL A 64 -9.17 -27.06 -8.02
N GLN A 65 -10.43 -27.36 -8.33
CA GLN A 65 -10.96 -28.72 -8.24
C GLN A 65 -10.21 -29.70 -9.17
N ARG A 66 -9.89 -29.27 -10.39
CA ARG A 66 -9.11 -30.08 -11.34
C ARG A 66 -7.70 -30.35 -10.83
N TYR A 67 -7.00 -29.33 -10.32
CA TYR A 67 -5.66 -29.49 -9.76
C TYR A 67 -5.65 -30.36 -8.52
N SER A 68 -6.66 -30.25 -7.65
CA SER A 68 -6.83 -31.15 -6.51
C SER A 68 -6.97 -32.60 -6.95
N GLY A 69 -7.83 -32.87 -7.94
CA GLY A 69 -8.00 -34.24 -8.46
C GLY A 69 -6.73 -34.80 -9.12
N ALA A 70 -5.95 -33.95 -9.80
CA ALA A 70 -4.65 -34.33 -10.37
C ALA A 70 -3.58 -34.60 -9.29
N LEU A 71 -3.60 -33.85 -8.20
CA LEU A 71 -2.72 -34.08 -7.06
C LEU A 71 -3.06 -35.39 -6.33
N ASP A 72 -4.35 -35.69 -6.16
CA ASP A 72 -4.81 -36.93 -5.55
C ASP A 72 -4.41 -38.16 -6.39
N SER A 73 -4.57 -38.08 -7.72
CA SER A 73 -4.15 -39.16 -8.61
C SER A 73 -2.63 -39.37 -8.59
N MET A 74 -1.86 -38.29 -8.63
CA MET A 74 -0.39 -38.35 -8.53
C MET A 74 0.07 -38.85 -7.16
N GLY A 75 -0.63 -38.50 -6.08
CA GLY A 75 -0.38 -39.02 -4.74
C GLY A 75 -0.57 -40.53 -4.66
N HIS A 76 -1.64 -41.05 -5.27
CA HIS A 76 -1.87 -42.49 -5.38
C HIS A 76 -0.80 -43.20 -6.20
N GLU A 77 -0.38 -42.61 -7.33
CA GLU A 77 0.68 -43.17 -8.19
C GLU A 77 2.04 -43.20 -7.48
N VAL A 78 2.39 -42.14 -6.73
CA VAL A 78 3.62 -42.12 -5.90
C VAL A 78 3.55 -43.17 -4.81
N GLN A 79 2.38 -43.38 -4.20
CA GLN A 79 2.19 -44.40 -3.18
C GLN A 79 2.31 -45.82 -3.75
N SER A 80 1.76 -46.08 -4.95
CA SER A 80 1.90 -47.37 -5.63
C SER A 80 3.35 -47.63 -6.04
N LEU A 81 4.04 -46.63 -6.62
CA LEU A 81 5.46 -46.75 -6.97
C LEU A 81 6.34 -47.02 -5.76
N ARG A 82 6.07 -46.37 -4.61
CA ARG A 82 6.78 -46.67 -3.35
C ARG A 82 6.52 -48.10 -2.88
N ALA A 83 5.28 -48.58 -2.98
CA ALA A 83 4.95 -49.95 -2.59
C ALA A 83 5.66 -50.98 -3.49
N GLU A 84 5.72 -50.73 -4.80
CA GLU A 84 6.46 -51.56 -5.76
C GLU A 84 7.97 -51.54 -5.50
N GLN A 85 8.57 -50.37 -5.27
CA GLN A 85 9.99 -50.27 -4.92
C GLN A 85 10.31 -50.98 -3.60
N THR A 86 9.42 -50.90 -2.61
CA THR A 86 9.59 -51.61 -1.33
C THR A 86 9.55 -53.13 -1.52
N GLN A 87 8.73 -53.63 -2.45
CA GLN A 87 8.68 -55.06 -2.80
C GLN A 87 9.88 -55.51 -3.64
N GLN A 88 10.48 -54.63 -4.44
CA GLN A 88 11.69 -54.95 -5.20
C GLN A 88 12.95 -54.95 -4.32
N HIS A 89 13.01 -54.10 -3.29
CA HIS A 89 14.14 -54.02 -2.36
C HIS A 89 14.16 -55.13 -1.29
N THR A 90 13.08 -55.89 -1.08
CA THR A 90 13.08 -57.07 -0.20
C THR A 90 13.83 -58.29 -0.75
N ILE A 91 14.33 -58.25 -2.00
CA ILE A 91 15.06 -59.38 -2.63
C ILE A 91 16.59 -59.19 -2.66
N ALA A 92 17.13 -58.04 -2.26
CA ALA A 92 18.59 -57.86 -2.22
C ALA A 92 19.02 -57.06 -1.00
N VAL A 93 19.41 -57.76 0.06
CA VAL A 93 20.16 -57.16 1.16
C VAL A 93 21.64 -57.17 0.80
N PRO A 94 22.25 -55.98 0.63
CA PRO A 94 23.58 -55.76 1.13
C PRO A 94 23.51 -54.71 2.24
N VAL A 95 24.08 -55.06 3.39
CA VAL A 95 24.34 -54.15 4.51
C VAL A 95 25.19 -52.98 4.00
N ARG A 96 24.61 -51.79 3.92
CA ARG A 96 25.29 -50.49 3.72
C ARG A 96 24.83 -49.57 4.83
N ASP A 97 25.77 -48.83 5.41
CA ASP A 97 25.62 -47.89 6.53
C ASP A 97 24.23 -47.21 6.65
N ASP A 98 23.31 -47.86 7.38
CA ASP A 98 21.99 -47.32 7.71
C ASP A 98 22.06 -46.17 8.74
N GLN A 99 23.19 -46.02 9.44
CA GLN A 99 23.33 -45.01 10.49
C GLN A 99 23.38 -43.59 9.92
N GLY A 100 24.10 -43.36 8.81
CA GLY A 100 24.20 -42.03 8.20
C GLY A 100 22.91 -41.61 7.48
N LEU A 101 22.18 -42.55 6.88
CA LEU A 101 20.89 -42.29 6.26
C LEU A 101 19.78 -42.08 7.30
N GLY A 102 19.82 -42.81 8.42
CA GLY A 102 18.91 -42.62 9.54
C GLY A 102 19.04 -41.25 10.20
N GLU A 103 20.28 -40.80 10.45
CA GLU A 103 20.53 -39.45 10.99
C GLU A 103 20.10 -38.35 10.01
N GLN A 104 20.37 -38.51 8.72
CA GLN A 104 19.90 -37.57 7.69
C GLN A 104 18.37 -37.57 7.57
N LEU A 105 17.71 -38.72 7.72
CA LEU A 105 16.25 -38.83 7.68
C LEU A 105 15.62 -38.16 8.89
N VAL A 106 16.19 -38.34 10.09
CA VAL A 106 15.72 -37.67 11.31
C VAL A 106 15.93 -36.16 11.21
N ALA A 107 17.09 -35.71 10.72
CA ALA A 107 17.34 -34.29 10.47
C ALA A 107 16.37 -33.72 9.43
N ALA A 108 16.13 -34.43 8.33
CA ALA A 108 15.17 -34.02 7.31
C ALA A 108 13.74 -33.99 7.85
N GLN A 109 13.34 -34.97 8.67
CA GLN A 109 12.02 -34.98 9.33
C GLN A 109 11.84 -33.80 10.27
N GLN A 110 12.85 -33.44 11.05
CA GLN A 110 12.82 -32.26 11.91
C GLN A 110 12.69 -30.96 11.10
N VAL A 111 13.42 -30.85 9.99
CA VAL A 111 13.30 -29.70 9.08
C VAL A 111 11.91 -29.62 8.46
N ILE A 112 11.37 -30.75 7.97
CA ILE A 112 10.01 -30.82 7.41
C ILE A 112 8.96 -30.44 8.47
N GLN A 113 9.13 -30.92 9.70
CA GLN A 113 8.22 -30.60 10.79
C GLN A 113 8.23 -29.10 11.12
N LYS A 114 9.42 -28.50 11.23
CA LYS A 114 9.57 -27.05 11.43
C LYS A 114 8.98 -26.24 10.28
N GLN A 115 9.16 -26.70 9.04
CA GLN A 115 8.57 -26.06 7.86
C GLN A 115 7.03 -26.15 7.86
N LYS A 116 6.45 -27.28 8.30
CA LYS A 116 4.99 -27.42 8.45
C LYS A 116 4.44 -26.49 9.52
N GLU A 117 5.11 -26.36 10.65
CA GLU A 117 4.72 -25.43 11.72
C GLU A 117 4.74 -23.98 11.22
N ASN A 118 5.83 -23.59 10.55
CA ASN A 118 5.96 -22.28 9.91
C ASN A 118 4.86 -22.00 8.88
N LEU A 119 4.53 -22.97 8.02
CA LEU A 119 3.44 -22.85 7.03
C LEU A 119 2.08 -22.71 7.71
N THR A 120 1.87 -23.41 8.82
CA THR A 120 0.62 -23.34 9.57
C THR A 120 0.47 -21.97 10.22
N ALA A 121 1.53 -21.45 10.84
CA ALA A 121 1.56 -20.11 11.42
C ALA A 121 1.34 -19.01 10.36
N LEU A 122 1.98 -19.14 9.18
CA LEU A 122 1.79 -18.20 8.08
C LEU A 122 0.36 -18.23 7.55
N SER A 123 -0.22 -19.42 7.38
CA SER A 123 -1.61 -19.60 6.93
C SER A 123 -2.60 -18.98 7.92
N GLN A 124 -2.39 -19.18 9.22
CA GLN A 124 -3.21 -18.57 10.27
C GLN A 124 -3.12 -17.04 10.25
N ALA A 125 -1.91 -16.48 10.18
CA ALA A 125 -1.71 -15.04 10.11
C ALA A 125 -2.30 -14.43 8.82
N ALA A 126 -2.15 -15.10 7.68
CA ALA A 126 -2.76 -14.67 6.42
C ALA A 126 -4.30 -14.72 6.49
N THR A 127 -4.86 -15.74 7.13
CA THR A 127 -6.31 -15.87 7.34
C THR A 127 -6.84 -14.75 8.25
N ALA A 128 -6.11 -14.39 9.30
CA ALA A 128 -6.45 -13.27 10.16
C ALA A 128 -6.46 -11.93 9.40
N VAL A 129 -5.51 -11.72 8.48
CA VAL A 129 -5.50 -10.54 7.60
C VAL A 129 -6.71 -10.52 6.67
N LEU A 130 -7.08 -11.66 6.07
CA LEU A 130 -8.26 -11.77 5.22
C LEU A 130 -9.55 -11.48 5.98
N ASN A 131 -9.61 -11.87 7.25
CA ASN A 131 -10.75 -11.62 8.13
C ASN A 131 -10.80 -10.19 8.67
N SER A 132 -9.80 -9.34 8.34
CA SER A 132 -9.66 -7.97 8.86
C SER A 132 -9.58 -7.91 10.39
N ASP A 133 -8.91 -8.89 11.01
CA ASP A 133 -8.68 -8.90 12.45
C ASP A 133 -7.72 -7.77 12.86
N ASP A 134 -7.93 -7.19 14.04
CA ASP A 134 -7.07 -6.15 14.60
C ASP A 134 -5.63 -6.67 14.77
N ASN A 135 -4.63 -5.85 14.39
CA ASN A 135 -3.19 -6.19 14.41
C ASN A 135 -2.76 -7.38 13.53
N ALA A 136 -3.65 -7.94 12.69
CA ALA A 136 -3.32 -9.09 11.85
C ALA A 136 -2.16 -8.83 10.87
N LEU A 137 -2.00 -7.59 10.40
CA LEU A 137 -0.88 -7.19 9.54
C LEU A 137 0.45 -7.21 10.29
N GLU A 138 0.48 -6.79 11.55
CA GLU A 138 1.68 -6.83 12.39
C GLU A 138 2.04 -8.27 12.73
N ASP A 139 1.03 -9.09 13.03
CA ASP A 139 1.21 -10.52 13.30
C ASP A 139 1.73 -11.27 12.08
N LEU A 140 1.20 -10.98 10.89
CA LEU A 140 1.71 -11.53 9.63
C LEU A 140 3.15 -11.08 9.35
N GLN A 141 3.46 -9.80 9.59
CA GLN A 141 4.82 -9.29 9.40
C GLN A 141 5.82 -9.96 10.36
N ARG A 142 5.43 -10.19 11.61
CA ARG A 142 6.23 -10.92 12.60
C ARG A 142 6.46 -12.37 12.17
N VAL A 143 5.42 -13.09 11.75
CA VAL A 143 5.53 -14.47 11.26
C VAL A 143 6.41 -14.53 10.00
N LEU A 144 6.30 -13.56 9.10
CA LEU A 144 7.18 -13.46 7.92
C LEU A 144 8.65 -13.17 8.28
N LEU A 145 8.92 -12.41 9.34
CA LEU A 145 10.29 -12.18 9.83
C LEU A 145 10.90 -13.45 10.43
N GLU A 146 10.11 -14.26 11.14
CA GLU A 146 10.58 -15.48 11.82
C GLU A 146 10.63 -16.70 10.92
N ALA A 147 9.65 -16.84 10.02
CA ALA A 147 9.42 -18.02 9.19
C ALA A 147 9.55 -17.76 7.68
N GLY A 148 9.53 -16.51 7.24
CA GLY A 148 9.61 -16.14 5.82
C GLY A 148 11.02 -16.24 5.22
N ASP A 149 11.07 -16.13 3.88
CA ASP A 149 12.28 -16.19 3.06
C ASP A 149 13.33 -15.18 3.55
N GLN A 150 14.61 -15.56 3.44
CA GLN A 150 15.74 -14.68 3.72
C GLN A 150 15.66 -13.38 2.91
N ARG A 151 15.16 -13.43 1.67
CA ARG A 151 14.91 -12.25 0.82
C ARG A 151 13.98 -11.23 1.50
N PHE A 152 12.85 -11.69 2.03
CA PHE A 152 11.90 -10.81 2.73
C PHE A 152 12.48 -10.20 3.99
N ARG A 153 13.29 -10.97 4.73
CA ARG A 153 13.97 -10.46 5.94
C ARG A 153 14.97 -9.35 5.60
N VAL A 154 15.77 -9.54 4.55
CA VAL A 154 16.70 -8.49 4.07
C VAL A 154 15.91 -7.26 3.64
N LEU A 155 14.88 -7.44 2.81
CA LEU A 155 14.07 -6.33 2.33
C LEU A 155 13.43 -5.55 3.49
N ASN A 156 12.83 -6.23 4.45
CA ASN A 156 12.20 -5.57 5.60
C ASN A 156 13.25 -4.84 6.48
N LEU A 157 14.43 -5.42 6.67
CA LEU A 157 15.52 -4.79 7.40
C LEU A 157 15.99 -3.50 6.69
N VAL A 158 16.16 -3.56 5.37
CA VAL A 158 16.57 -2.43 4.52
C VAL A 158 15.48 -1.34 4.51
N LEU A 159 14.20 -1.72 4.44
CA LEU A 159 13.08 -0.79 4.52
C LEU A 159 12.97 -0.10 5.89
N THR A 160 13.24 -0.83 6.97
CA THR A 160 13.17 -0.31 8.34
C THR A 160 14.35 0.62 8.65
N LYS A 161 15.57 0.21 8.33
CA LYS A 161 16.79 0.95 8.64
C LYS A 161 17.19 1.98 7.58
N ARG A 162 16.56 1.96 6.40
CA ARG A 162 16.83 2.81 5.22
C ARG A 162 18.22 2.67 4.59
N SER A 163 19.21 2.20 5.34
CA SER A 163 20.56 1.89 4.89
C SER A 163 21.15 0.79 5.78
N VAL A 164 21.62 -0.30 5.16
CA VAL A 164 22.18 -1.44 5.88
C VAL A 164 23.40 -1.96 5.14
N ARG A 165 24.47 -2.30 5.87
CA ARG A 165 25.66 -2.91 5.27
C ARG A 165 25.46 -4.41 5.04
N THR A 166 26.07 -4.97 4.00
CA THR A 166 25.99 -6.40 3.70
C THR A 166 26.51 -7.27 4.86
N GLU A 167 27.54 -6.81 5.59
CA GLU A 167 28.09 -7.45 6.79
C GLU A 167 27.07 -7.52 7.95
N GLU A 168 26.24 -6.50 8.08
CA GLU A 168 25.19 -6.44 9.10
C GLU A 168 24.06 -7.40 8.76
N ILE A 169 23.70 -7.49 7.47
CA ILE A 169 22.74 -8.49 6.98
C ILE A 169 23.26 -9.92 7.19
N ALA A 170 24.53 -10.18 6.87
CA ALA A 170 25.18 -11.47 7.07
C ALA A 170 25.15 -11.88 8.55
N SER A 171 25.43 -10.95 9.45
CA SER A 171 25.41 -11.18 10.90
C SER A 171 24.01 -11.49 11.43
N ILE A 172 22.98 -10.78 10.96
CA ILE A 172 21.59 -10.96 11.41
C ILE A 172 21.00 -12.27 10.89
N LEU A 173 21.30 -12.63 9.64
CA LEU A 173 20.81 -13.86 9.04
C LEU A 173 21.65 -15.09 9.38
N VAL A 174 22.80 -14.90 10.05
CA VAL A 174 23.78 -15.97 10.35
C VAL A 174 24.17 -16.71 9.06
N VAL A 175 24.49 -15.94 8.01
CA VAL A 175 24.94 -16.44 6.71
C VAL A 175 26.26 -15.79 6.32
N ASP A 176 27.00 -16.42 5.41
CA ASP A 176 28.21 -15.84 4.86
C ASP A 176 27.92 -14.53 4.10
N VAL A 177 28.87 -13.60 4.11
CA VAL A 177 28.76 -12.30 3.42
C VAL A 177 28.48 -12.49 1.93
N SER A 178 29.05 -13.51 1.29
CA SER A 178 28.79 -13.84 -0.11
C SER A 178 27.32 -14.20 -0.36
N LYS A 179 26.69 -14.91 0.58
CA LYS A 179 25.28 -15.32 0.46
C LYS A 179 24.33 -14.17 0.77
N ALA A 180 24.69 -13.31 1.72
CA ALA A 180 24.00 -12.04 1.95
C ALA A 180 24.04 -11.14 0.72
N MET A 181 25.19 -11.09 0.02
CA MET A 181 25.35 -10.34 -1.23
C MET A 181 24.50 -10.95 -2.35
N GLU A 182 24.48 -12.27 -2.51
CA GLU A 182 23.64 -12.95 -3.51
C GLU A 182 22.14 -12.65 -3.30
N ILE A 183 21.69 -12.60 -2.04
CA ILE A 183 20.33 -12.20 -1.70
C ILE A 183 20.07 -10.73 -2.05
N ALA A 184 21.04 -9.86 -1.78
CA ALA A 184 20.94 -8.43 -2.11
C ALA A 184 20.93 -8.18 -3.63
N ASP A 185 21.76 -8.90 -4.38
CA ASP A 185 21.81 -8.85 -5.85
C ASP A 185 20.48 -9.34 -6.46
N ALA A 186 19.90 -10.41 -5.91
CA ALA A 186 18.57 -10.88 -6.32
C ALA A 186 17.49 -9.83 -6.07
N LEU A 187 17.48 -9.22 -4.87
CA LEU A 187 16.56 -8.13 -4.56
C LEU A 187 16.80 -6.88 -5.43
N GLN A 188 18.03 -6.62 -5.85
CA GLN A 188 18.35 -5.54 -6.78
C GLN A 188 17.84 -5.85 -8.19
N ALA A 189 17.97 -7.09 -8.66
CA ALA A 189 17.44 -7.53 -9.94
C ALA A 189 15.90 -7.44 -9.99
N ASP A 190 15.25 -7.72 -8.86
CA ASP A 190 13.79 -7.57 -8.68
C ASP A 190 13.36 -6.09 -8.51
N GLY A 191 14.33 -5.15 -8.45
CA GLY A 191 14.07 -3.73 -8.29
C GLY A 191 13.53 -3.35 -6.91
N GLU A 192 13.85 -4.15 -5.88
CA GLU A 192 13.42 -3.95 -4.49
C GLU A 192 14.42 -3.14 -3.66
N VAL A 193 15.72 -3.30 -3.95
CA VAL A 193 16.83 -2.60 -3.28
C VAL A 193 17.85 -2.07 -4.30
N GLU A 194 18.69 -1.12 -3.89
CA GLU A 194 19.85 -0.65 -4.64
C GLU A 194 21.10 -0.83 -3.80
N ILE A 195 22.18 -1.30 -4.42
CA ILE A 195 23.49 -1.44 -3.78
C ILE A 195 24.34 -0.20 -4.09
N ARG A 196 24.68 0.58 -3.05
CA ARG A 196 25.65 1.67 -3.11
C ARG A 196 27.00 1.20 -2.58
N ASP A 197 28.06 1.69 -3.23
CA ASP A 197 29.46 1.46 -2.84
C ASP A 197 29.85 -0.02 -2.69
N GLY A 198 29.12 -0.93 -3.35
CA GLY A 198 29.37 -2.37 -3.37
C GLY A 198 29.06 -3.12 -2.07
N ASN A 199 28.71 -2.43 -0.97
CA ASN A 199 28.54 -3.06 0.35
C ASN A 199 27.41 -2.43 1.20
N THR A 200 26.70 -1.42 0.68
CA THR A 200 25.60 -0.76 1.36
C THR A 200 24.32 -0.97 0.56
N ILE A 201 23.30 -1.53 1.19
CA ILE A 201 22.02 -1.84 0.56
C ILE A 201 20.99 -0.82 1.06
N ILE A 202 20.36 -0.13 0.13
CA ILE A 202 19.31 0.86 0.37
C ILE A 202 18.01 0.43 -0.33
N PRO A 203 16.83 0.89 0.11
CA PRO A 203 15.59 0.63 -0.60
C PRO A 203 15.61 1.15 -2.04
N ALA A 204 14.95 0.46 -2.96
CA ALA A 204 14.76 0.97 -4.32
C ALA A 204 13.99 2.30 -4.34
N ARG A 205 14.14 3.08 -5.41
CA ARG A 205 13.47 4.38 -5.58
C ARG A 205 11.96 4.34 -5.32
N LYS A 206 11.28 3.26 -5.73
CA LYS A 206 9.83 3.06 -5.49
C LYS A 206 9.40 3.11 -4.01
N TYR A 207 10.33 2.87 -3.08
CA TYR A 207 10.12 2.95 -1.63
C TYR A 207 10.64 4.25 -0.99
N ARG A 208 11.37 5.04 -1.77
CA ARG A 208 11.87 6.38 -1.42
C ARG A 208 11.01 7.48 -2.02
N GLU A 209 10.23 7.18 -3.06
CA GLU A 209 9.19 8.07 -3.57
C GLU A 209 8.23 8.45 -2.45
N VAL A 210 8.27 9.73 -2.11
CA VAL A 210 7.33 10.35 -1.18
C VAL A 210 5.93 10.18 -1.76
N LYS A 211 5.14 9.26 -1.19
CA LYS A 211 3.70 9.22 -1.45
C LYS A 211 3.09 10.47 -0.82
N VAL A 212 3.04 11.55 -1.59
CA VAL A 212 2.32 12.75 -1.17
C VAL A 212 0.83 12.42 -1.15
N PRO A 213 0.13 12.54 -0.01
CA PRO A 213 -1.27 12.17 0.09
C PRO A 213 -2.16 13.31 -0.45
N VAL A 214 -2.04 13.59 -1.75
CA VAL A 214 -2.73 14.71 -2.42
C VAL A 214 -4.24 14.62 -2.26
N GLU A 215 -4.82 13.42 -2.33
CA GLU A 215 -6.25 13.20 -2.14
C GLU A 215 -6.72 13.44 -0.69
N GLU A 216 -5.88 13.16 0.31
CA GLU A 216 -6.19 13.48 1.71
C GLU A 216 -6.09 15.00 1.94
N TRP A 217 -5.07 15.63 1.35
CA TRP A 217 -4.87 17.08 1.43
C TRP A 217 -6.03 17.86 0.80
N LYS A 218 -6.70 17.33 -0.22
CA LYS A 218 -7.94 17.90 -0.77
C LYS A 218 -9.10 17.97 0.22
N ASN A 219 -9.09 17.16 1.28
CA ASN A 219 -10.13 17.16 2.32
C ASN A 219 -9.70 17.83 3.63
N LEU A 220 -8.41 18.11 3.82
CA LEU A 220 -7.87 18.74 5.04
C LEU A 220 -7.96 20.27 5.06
N ASP A 221 -7.98 20.86 6.25
CA ASP A 221 -7.83 22.31 6.42
C ASP A 221 -6.45 22.76 5.87
N PRO A 222 -6.36 23.89 5.14
CA PRO A 222 -5.09 24.49 4.73
C PRO A 222 -3.98 24.46 5.78
N LEU A 223 -4.29 24.67 7.07
CA LEU A 223 -3.31 24.63 8.14
C LEU A 223 -2.74 23.22 8.42
N ALA A 224 -3.57 22.18 8.27
CA ALA A 224 -3.16 20.78 8.44
C ALA A 224 -2.31 20.27 7.28
N ILE A 225 -2.43 20.89 6.09
CA ILE A 225 -1.55 20.60 4.94
C ILE A 225 -0.10 20.99 5.27
N PHE A 226 0.12 22.13 5.94
CA PHE A 226 1.47 22.54 6.36
C PHE A 226 2.09 21.59 7.39
N ASP A 227 1.30 21.09 8.35
CA ASP A 227 1.77 20.10 9.34
C ASP A 227 2.14 18.77 8.67
N SER A 228 1.33 18.34 7.71
CA SER A 228 1.61 17.14 6.92
C SER A 228 2.87 17.31 6.05
N LEU A 229 3.02 18.47 5.41
CA LEU A 229 4.19 18.82 4.60
C LEU A 229 5.48 18.86 5.44
N GLU A 230 5.44 19.46 6.64
CA GLU A 230 6.58 19.47 7.58
C GLU A 230 6.97 18.05 8.00
N GLY A 231 5.97 17.20 8.29
CA GLY A 231 6.19 15.80 8.65
C GLY A 231 6.78 14.96 7.52
N ILE A 232 6.39 15.22 6.27
CA ILE A 232 6.94 14.56 5.08
C ILE A 232 8.39 14.98 4.84
N ILE A 233 8.67 16.29 4.91
CA ILE A 233 10.01 16.83 4.66
C ILE A 233 10.97 16.42 5.78
N GLY A 234 10.51 16.29 7.02
CA GLY A 234 11.33 15.75 8.12
C GLY A 234 11.70 14.27 7.99
N LYS A 235 11.01 13.51 7.14
CA LYS A 235 11.26 12.08 6.89
C LYS A 235 11.96 11.81 5.55
N THR A 236 12.11 12.83 4.71
CA THR A 236 12.62 12.69 3.34
C THR A 236 14.03 13.28 3.26
N GLU A 237 15.00 12.46 2.87
CA GLU A 237 16.39 12.88 2.66
C GLU A 237 16.71 13.26 1.20
N GLU A 238 15.81 12.94 0.26
CA GLU A 238 16.01 13.18 -1.17
C GLU A 238 15.38 14.49 -1.64
N GLY A 239 16.15 15.33 -2.34
CA GLY A 239 15.68 16.64 -2.84
C GLY A 239 14.51 16.54 -3.81
N GLU A 240 14.46 15.51 -4.67
CA GLU A 240 13.34 15.29 -5.59
C GLU A 240 12.01 15.00 -4.87
N GLY A 241 12.06 14.23 -3.77
CA GLY A 241 10.89 13.94 -2.94
C GLY A 241 10.37 15.18 -2.20
N ILE A 242 11.29 16.03 -1.75
CA ILE A 242 10.98 17.33 -1.12
C ILE A 242 10.32 18.28 -2.13
N VAL A 243 10.87 18.38 -3.35
CA VAL A 243 10.31 19.24 -4.41
C VAL A 243 8.90 18.77 -4.77
N SER A 244 8.70 17.47 -4.98
CA SER A 244 7.39 16.89 -5.29
C SER A 244 6.35 17.16 -4.18
N ALA A 245 6.75 17.03 -2.91
CA ALA A 245 5.88 17.34 -1.77
C ALA A 245 5.48 18.81 -1.70
N ILE A 246 6.41 19.74 -1.97
CA ILE A 246 6.11 21.18 -1.99
C ILE A 246 5.21 21.54 -3.18
N GLU A 247 5.48 21.02 -4.37
CA GLU A 247 4.69 21.28 -5.58
C GLU A 247 3.23 20.79 -5.39
N ALA A 248 3.05 19.58 -4.87
CA ALA A 248 1.73 19.04 -4.56
C ALA A 248 1.00 19.83 -3.45
N ALA A 249 1.71 20.32 -2.42
CA ALA A 249 1.11 21.16 -1.39
C ALA A 249 0.68 22.51 -1.96
N VAL A 250 1.49 23.10 -2.84
CA VAL A 250 1.20 24.33 -3.57
C VAL A 250 -0.07 24.20 -4.40
N ASP A 251 -0.20 23.14 -5.20
CA ASP A 251 -1.36 22.95 -6.07
C ASP A 251 -2.66 22.79 -5.27
N VAL A 252 -2.63 22.08 -4.13
CA VAL A 252 -3.80 21.93 -3.26
C VAL A 252 -4.14 23.24 -2.52
N LEU A 253 -3.13 23.95 -2.02
CA LEU A 253 -3.32 25.22 -1.32
C LEU A 253 -3.80 26.34 -2.26
N GLU A 254 -3.37 26.35 -3.52
CA GLU A 254 -3.84 27.29 -4.55
C GLU A 254 -5.35 27.12 -4.81
N GLN A 255 -5.84 25.88 -4.80
CA GLN A 255 -7.28 25.60 -4.97
C GLN A 255 -8.11 26.01 -3.74
N LYS A 256 -7.52 26.02 -2.54
CA LYS A 256 -8.25 26.24 -1.28
C LYS A 256 -8.15 27.66 -0.73
N MET A 257 -7.04 28.36 -0.97
CA MET A 257 -6.80 29.67 -0.38
C MET A 257 -7.06 30.80 -1.40
N SER A 258 -8.18 31.49 -1.26
CA SER A 258 -8.56 32.62 -2.13
C SER A 258 -7.72 33.89 -1.91
N ARG A 259 -7.05 34.04 -0.76
CA ARG A 259 -6.21 35.21 -0.40
C ARG A 259 -4.72 34.87 -0.18
N GLY A 260 -4.30 33.65 -0.50
CA GLY A 260 -2.96 33.14 -0.22
C GLY A 260 -1.95 33.25 -1.38
N GLY A 261 -2.26 33.96 -2.47
CA GLY A 261 -1.46 33.94 -3.71
C GLY A 261 0.03 34.29 -3.53
N THR A 262 0.36 35.23 -2.65
CA THR A 262 1.76 35.58 -2.34
C THR A 262 2.50 34.44 -1.64
N LEU A 263 1.82 33.73 -0.74
CA LEU A 263 2.36 32.57 -0.01
C LEU A 263 2.63 31.41 -0.98
N VAL A 264 1.64 31.10 -1.82
CA VAL A 264 1.72 30.06 -2.85
C VAL A 264 2.88 30.35 -3.81
N PHE A 265 3.08 31.61 -4.20
CA PHE A 265 4.19 32.02 -5.04
C PHE A 265 5.57 31.84 -4.35
N GLU A 266 5.70 32.19 -3.07
CA GLU A 266 6.93 31.96 -2.29
C GLU A 266 7.25 30.46 -2.15
N MET A 267 6.24 29.63 -1.93
CA MET A 267 6.38 28.18 -1.87
C MET A 267 6.86 27.60 -3.22
N ARG A 268 6.26 28.04 -4.33
CA ARG A 268 6.65 27.61 -5.68
C ARG A 268 8.08 28.00 -6.04
N ARG A 269 8.47 29.23 -5.69
CA ARG A 269 9.86 29.70 -5.84
C ARG A 269 10.84 28.89 -5.00
N THR A 270 10.41 28.42 -3.83
CA THR A 270 11.23 27.57 -2.96
C THR A 270 11.38 26.18 -3.56
N ALA A 271 10.32 25.58 -4.11
CA ALA A 271 10.40 24.32 -4.87
C ALA A 271 11.37 24.44 -6.07
N ASP A 272 11.26 25.50 -6.86
CA ASP A 272 12.17 25.77 -8.00
C ASP A 272 13.64 25.93 -7.56
N SER A 273 13.87 26.49 -6.38
CA SER A 273 15.22 26.63 -5.82
C SER A 273 15.81 25.27 -5.41
N TRP A 274 14.99 24.42 -4.77
CA TRP A 274 15.36 23.07 -4.37
C TRP A 274 15.60 22.14 -5.56
N LYS A 275 14.86 22.35 -6.66
CA LYS A 275 15.06 21.66 -7.93
C LYS A 275 16.41 21.98 -8.60
N LYS A 276 16.94 23.18 -8.36
CA LYS A 276 18.23 23.63 -8.91
C LYS A 276 19.41 23.29 -8.01
N LYS A 277 19.21 23.32 -6.70
CA LYS A 277 20.23 23.01 -5.70
C LYS A 277 19.54 22.58 -4.40
N GLU A 278 19.83 21.37 -3.94
CA GLU A 278 19.36 20.88 -2.65
C GLU A 278 19.83 21.82 -1.53
N GLY A 279 18.87 22.24 -0.70
CA GLY A 279 19.10 23.18 0.41
C GLY A 279 19.24 22.46 1.76
N ASN A 280 19.28 23.24 2.84
CA ASN A 280 19.23 22.67 4.18
C ASN A 280 17.76 22.36 4.56
N VAL A 281 17.47 21.10 4.88
CA VAL A 281 16.14 20.62 5.28
C VAL A 281 15.62 21.37 6.52
N GLN A 282 16.50 21.75 7.46
CA GLN A 282 16.11 22.48 8.68
C GLN A 282 15.65 23.92 8.36
N GLU A 283 16.29 24.58 7.39
CA GLU A 283 15.86 25.90 6.94
C GLU A 283 14.51 25.83 6.22
N LEU A 284 14.27 24.75 5.48
CA LEU A 284 12.99 24.51 4.82
C LEU A 284 11.86 24.26 5.82
N GLN A 285 12.12 23.47 6.88
CA GLN A 285 11.15 23.29 7.98
C GLN A 285 10.81 24.60 8.67
N TYR A 286 11.81 25.46 8.93
CA TYR A 286 11.58 26.79 9.49
C TYR A 286 10.68 27.64 8.57
N LYS A 287 10.96 27.64 7.26
CA LYS A 287 10.11 28.33 6.27
C LYS A 287 8.69 27.80 6.23
N ILE A 288 8.48 26.49 6.36
CA ILE A 288 7.14 25.89 6.39
C ILE A 288 6.35 26.36 7.61
N ARG A 289 6.98 26.45 8.79
CA ARG A 289 6.35 27.02 9.99
C ARG A 289 6.00 28.50 9.81
N GLU A 290 6.89 29.25 9.16
CA GLU A 290 6.62 30.65 8.82
C GLU A 290 5.44 30.78 7.85
N TRP A 291 5.37 29.90 6.83
CA TRP A 291 4.25 29.87 5.90
C TRP A 291 2.94 29.52 6.58
N LYS A 292 2.96 28.55 7.50
CA LYS A 292 1.80 28.20 8.33
C LYS A 292 1.31 29.39 9.16
N ALA A 293 2.21 30.11 9.81
CA ALA A 293 1.87 31.29 10.62
C ALA A 293 1.26 32.42 9.76
N ARG A 294 1.77 32.62 8.54
CA ARG A 294 1.22 33.57 7.57
C ARG A 294 -0.13 33.10 7.00
N ALA A 295 -0.30 31.80 6.75
CA ALA A 295 -1.60 31.26 6.33
C ALA A 295 -2.66 31.42 7.42
N GLN A 296 -2.28 31.25 8.70
CA GLN A 296 -3.17 31.44 9.84
C GLN A 296 -3.62 32.89 10.00
N SER A 297 -2.81 33.87 9.62
CA SER A 297 -3.20 35.29 9.66
C SER A 297 -4.02 35.73 8.43
N LEU A 298 -4.10 34.89 7.39
CA LEU A 298 -4.83 35.14 6.14
C LEU A 298 -6.17 34.38 6.04
N SER A 299 -6.39 33.40 6.93
CA SER A 299 -7.66 32.68 7.17
C SER A 299 -8.63 33.55 7.95
#